data_AF-A0A5N8AFV5-F1
#
_entry.id   AF-A0A5N8AFV5-F1
#
_cell.length_a   1.000
_cell.length_b   1.000
_cell.length_c   1.000
_cell.angle_alpha   90.00
_cell.angle_beta   90.00
_cell.angle_gamma   90.00
#
_symmetry.space_group_name_H-M   'P 1'
#
loop_
_entity.id
_entity.type
_entity.pdbx_description
1 polymer ?
#
loop_
_entity_poly.entity_id
_entity_poly.type
_entity_poly.pdbx_seq_one_letter_code
_entity_poly.pdbx_strand_id
1 'polypeptide(L)'
;MMSRTAWNAAMAQYNLAALVRDAAGEFGPLFRGEQLNIANEYMLEQKYGCRSAAAKGTETRAAYDAEAFRHEALMDPYYEKYGDPKREAAQALVKIPAPDLDALRFKVDLIKSEELYCYVGTEDAFDYVEADAQRLSMKEAA
;
A
#
# COMPACT_ATOMS: atom_id res chain seq x y z
N MET A 1 -6.63 -30.20 9.18
CA MET A 1 -6.76 -29.15 10.21
C MET A 1 -5.65 -28.08 10.14
N MET A 2 -4.98 -27.90 8.98
CA MET A 2 -3.81 -27.02 8.83
C MET A 2 -4.13 -25.53 8.53
N SER A 3 -5.39 -25.14 8.30
CA SER A 3 -5.68 -23.79 7.74
C SER A 3 -5.62 -22.64 8.76
N ARG A 4 -6.03 -22.83 10.02
CA ARG A 4 -6.13 -21.73 10.99
C ARG A 4 -4.76 -21.22 11.45
N THR A 5 -3.84 -22.12 11.78
CA THR A 5 -2.50 -21.72 12.26
C THR A 5 -1.70 -21.01 11.19
N ALA A 6 -1.72 -21.54 9.95
CA ALA A 6 -1.05 -20.92 8.81
C ALA A 6 -1.65 -19.55 8.47
N TRP A 7 -2.99 -19.44 8.47
CA TRP A 7 -3.69 -18.18 8.30
C TRP A 7 -3.28 -17.14 9.34
N ASN A 8 -3.30 -17.50 10.62
CA ASN A 8 -2.95 -16.59 11.71
C ASN A 8 -1.49 -16.12 11.61
N ALA A 9 -0.57 -16.99 11.21
CA ALA A 9 0.83 -16.63 11.00
C ALA A 9 1.01 -15.62 9.85
N ALA A 10 0.35 -15.85 8.72
CA ALA A 10 0.41 -14.94 7.57
C ALA A 10 -0.30 -13.61 7.86
N MET A 11 -1.43 -13.63 8.56
CA MET A 11 -2.10 -12.42 9.07
C MET A 11 -1.16 -11.60 9.95
N ALA A 12 -0.44 -12.24 10.86
CA ALA A 12 0.51 -11.54 11.73
C ALA A 12 1.66 -10.92 10.92
N GLN A 13 2.16 -11.61 9.90
CA GLN A 13 3.20 -11.09 9.00
C GLN A 13 2.69 -9.87 8.19
N TYR A 14 1.50 -9.97 7.60
CA TYR A 14 0.88 -8.84 6.88
C TYR A 14 0.67 -7.65 7.81
N ASN A 15 0.08 -7.85 8.99
CA ASN A 15 -0.17 -6.78 9.95
C ASN A 15 1.12 -6.11 10.43
N LEU A 16 2.19 -6.89 10.64
CA LEU A 16 3.49 -6.34 11.00
C LEU A 16 4.07 -5.50 9.87
N ALA A 17 4.05 -6.00 8.63
CA ALA A 17 4.55 -5.26 7.48
C ALA A 17 3.74 -3.97 7.23
N ALA A 18 2.42 -4.03 7.35
CA ALA A 18 1.53 -2.88 7.26
C ALA A 18 1.85 -1.84 8.33
N LEU A 19 1.96 -2.26 9.61
CA LEU A 19 2.31 -1.36 10.71
C LEU A 19 3.67 -0.68 10.49
N VAL A 20 4.69 -1.42 10.05
CA VAL A 20 6.02 -0.87 9.79
C VAL A 20 5.99 0.13 8.64
N ARG A 21 5.26 -0.17 7.55
CA ARG A 21 5.07 0.76 6.43
C ARG A 21 4.38 2.03 6.89
N ASP A 22 3.25 1.91 7.58
CA ASP A 22 2.44 3.06 7.97
C ASP A 22 3.23 3.95 8.95
N ALA A 23 3.95 3.35 9.91
CA ALA A 23 4.86 4.09 10.78
C ALA A 23 5.98 4.81 10.00
N ALA A 24 6.55 4.17 8.97
CA ALA A 24 7.55 4.82 8.11
C ALA A 24 6.93 5.93 7.25
N GLY A 25 5.67 5.78 6.82
CA GLY A 25 4.93 6.76 6.04
C GLY A 25 4.49 7.98 6.86
N GLU A 26 4.31 7.83 8.18
CA GLU A 26 3.91 8.92 9.08
C GLU A 26 5.10 9.62 9.74
N PHE A 27 6.20 8.90 10.03
CA PHE A 27 7.31 9.43 10.82
C PHE A 27 8.66 9.38 10.10
N GLY A 28 8.71 8.79 8.90
CA GLY A 28 9.92 8.58 8.14
C GLY A 28 10.37 9.79 7.30
N PRO A 29 11.47 9.61 6.54
CA PRO A 29 11.99 10.63 5.64
C PRO A 29 10.99 11.08 4.58
N LEU A 30 10.16 10.17 4.06
CA LEU A 30 9.16 10.49 3.04
C LEU A 30 8.12 11.49 3.55
N PHE A 31 7.57 11.27 4.75
CA PHE A 31 6.65 12.22 5.40
C PHE A 31 7.27 13.61 5.55
N ARG A 32 8.51 13.68 6.05
CA ARG A 32 9.21 14.95 6.21
C ARG A 32 9.45 15.64 4.87
N GLY A 33 9.82 14.88 3.83
CA GLY A 33 9.97 15.39 2.47
C GLY A 33 8.66 15.97 1.94
N GLU A 34 7.53 15.29 2.16
CA GLU A 34 6.21 15.78 1.77
C GLU A 34 5.82 17.07 2.50
N GLN A 35 6.02 17.14 3.82
CA GLN A 35 5.75 18.35 4.60
C GLN A 35 6.57 19.55 4.13
N LEU A 36 7.86 19.33 3.80
CA LEU A 36 8.73 20.37 3.25
C LEU A 36 8.29 20.80 1.85
N ASN A 37 7.90 19.85 1.00
CA ASN A 37 7.37 20.14 -0.33
C ASN A 37 6.13 21.03 -0.22
N ILE A 38 5.12 20.61 0.55
CA ILE A 38 3.88 21.38 0.78
C ILE A 38 4.18 22.79 1.32
N ALA A 39 5.06 22.91 2.32
CA ALA A 39 5.43 24.21 2.88
C ALA A 39 6.09 25.12 1.84
N ASN A 40 6.98 24.57 1.00
CA ASN A 40 7.62 25.31 -0.09
C ASN A 40 6.62 25.73 -1.16
N GLU A 41 5.71 24.85 -1.57
CA GLU A 41 4.64 25.20 -2.52
C GLU A 41 3.82 26.37 -1.99
N TYR A 42 3.43 26.33 -0.72
CA TYR A 42 2.66 27.38 -0.07
C TYR A 42 3.41 28.71 0.02
N MET A 43 4.70 28.69 0.35
CA MET A 43 5.54 29.89 0.38
C MET A 43 5.67 30.54 -1.01
N LEU A 44 5.81 29.72 -2.05
CA LEU A 44 5.84 30.20 -3.43
C LEU A 44 4.48 30.78 -3.85
N GLU A 45 3.37 30.13 -3.49
CA GLU A 45 2.03 30.66 -3.75
C GLU A 45 1.80 32.02 -3.09
N GLN A 46 2.20 32.20 -1.82
CA GLN A 46 2.08 33.49 -1.14
C GLN A 46 2.90 34.59 -1.83
N LYS A 47 4.11 34.28 -2.31
CA LYS A 47 4.98 35.25 -2.98
C LYS A 47 4.45 35.70 -4.34
N TYR A 48 3.82 34.80 -5.11
CA TYR A 48 3.37 35.06 -6.47
C TYR A 48 1.84 35.21 -6.61
N GLY A 49 1.11 35.16 -5.50
CA GLY A 49 -0.34 35.33 -5.43
C GLY A 49 -1.16 34.08 -5.79
N CYS A 50 -0.60 33.15 -6.58
CA CYS A 50 -1.21 31.84 -6.85
C CYS A 50 -0.21 30.82 -7.42
N ARG A 51 -0.59 29.53 -7.37
CA ARG A 51 0.22 28.40 -7.87
C ARG A 51 0.56 28.52 -9.34
N SER A 52 -0.40 28.97 -10.16
CA SER A 52 -0.21 29.07 -11.61
C SER A 52 0.73 30.22 -12.00
N ALA A 53 0.80 31.29 -11.21
CA ALA A 53 1.79 32.36 -11.39
C ALA A 53 3.18 31.91 -10.93
N ALA A 54 3.27 31.21 -9.80
CA ALA A 54 4.52 30.63 -9.32
C ALA A 54 5.11 29.61 -10.31
N ALA A 55 4.30 28.74 -10.93
CA ALA A 55 4.80 27.73 -11.87
C ALA A 55 5.30 28.28 -13.24
N LYS A 56 5.01 29.55 -13.54
CA LYS A 56 5.40 30.23 -14.79
C LYS A 56 6.70 31.04 -14.68
N GLY A 57 7.17 31.32 -13.46
CA GLY A 57 8.46 31.97 -13.23
C GLY A 57 9.62 30.98 -13.45
N THR A 58 10.66 31.41 -14.16
CA THR A 58 11.83 30.53 -14.45
C THR A 58 12.61 30.16 -13.18
N GLU A 59 12.75 31.07 -12.23
CA GLU A 59 13.43 30.82 -10.94
C GLU A 59 12.62 29.91 -10.02
N THR A 60 11.30 30.05 -10.02
CA THR A 60 10.39 29.23 -9.21
C THR A 60 10.19 27.85 -9.78
N ARG A 61 10.20 27.70 -11.11
CA ARG A 61 10.20 26.40 -11.79
C ARG A 61 11.36 25.53 -11.32
N ALA A 62 12.57 26.10 -11.27
CA ALA A 62 13.76 25.39 -10.80
C ALA A 62 13.64 24.95 -9.33
N ALA A 63 13.00 25.77 -8.48
CA ALA A 63 12.75 25.42 -7.08
C ALA A 63 11.71 24.28 -6.95
N TYR A 64 10.61 24.33 -7.70
CA TYR A 64 9.62 23.25 -7.75
C TYR A 64 10.23 21.94 -8.25
N ASP A 65 10.95 22.00 -9.38
CA ASP A 65 11.56 20.81 -9.99
C ASP A 65 12.61 20.19 -9.05
N ALA A 66 13.38 21.02 -8.32
CA ALA A 66 14.36 20.54 -7.35
C ALA A 66 13.73 19.83 -6.14
N GLU A 67 12.60 20.32 -5.62
CA GLU A 67 11.92 19.65 -4.50
C GLU A 67 11.14 18.41 -4.94
N ALA A 68 10.48 18.46 -6.10
CA ALA A 68 9.85 17.30 -6.69
C ALA A 68 10.87 16.17 -6.90
N PHE A 69 12.05 16.48 -7.44
CA PHE A 69 13.14 15.51 -7.60
C PHE A 69 13.59 14.91 -6.25
N ARG A 70 13.70 15.72 -5.19
CA ARG A 70 14.05 15.20 -3.84
C ARG A 70 12.96 14.32 -3.27
N HIS A 71 11.69 14.66 -3.46
CA HIS A 71 10.57 13.86 -3.01
C HIS A 71 10.53 12.51 -3.76
N GLU A 72 10.65 12.53 -5.09
CA GLU A 72 10.75 11.32 -5.92
C GLU A 72 11.93 10.42 -5.48
N ALA A 73 13.09 11.00 -5.18
CA ALA A 73 14.25 10.26 -4.68
C ALA A 73 14.02 9.57 -3.31
N LEU A 74 12.98 9.95 -2.57
CA LEU A 74 12.58 9.29 -1.31
C LEU A 74 11.49 8.23 -1.52
N MET A 75 10.75 8.29 -2.62
CA MET A 75 9.63 7.40 -2.91
C MET A 75 10.10 5.98 -3.22
N ASP A 76 11.01 5.82 -4.18
CA ASP A 76 11.47 4.47 -4.59
C ASP A 76 12.07 3.68 -3.40
N PRO A 77 13.02 4.24 -2.63
CA PRO A 77 13.59 3.51 -1.49
C PRO A 77 12.56 3.23 -0.38
N TYR A 78 11.54 4.08 -0.24
CA TYR A 78 10.45 3.84 0.70
C TYR A 78 9.58 2.66 0.26
N TYR A 79 9.17 2.62 -1.01
CA TYR A 79 8.35 1.52 -1.52
C TYR A 79 9.14 0.21 -1.54
N GLU A 80 10.38 0.19 -2.01
CA GLU A 80 11.22 -1.02 -1.97
C GLU A 80 11.38 -1.56 -0.55
N LYS A 81 11.60 -0.67 0.43
CA LYS A 81 11.90 -1.08 1.80
C LYS A 81 10.66 -1.45 2.62
N TYR A 82 9.53 -0.80 2.38
CA TYR A 82 8.34 -0.93 3.24
C TYR A 82 7.05 -1.27 2.47
N GLY A 83 6.92 -0.80 1.23
CA GLY A 83 5.77 -1.10 0.38
C GLY A 83 5.78 -2.53 -0.16
N ASP A 84 6.90 -2.94 -0.76
CA ASP A 84 7.04 -4.26 -1.38
C ASP A 84 6.90 -5.41 -0.36
N PRO A 85 7.54 -5.37 0.83
CA PRO A 85 7.33 -6.42 1.83
C PRO A 85 5.87 -6.54 2.29
N LYS A 86 5.16 -5.41 2.42
CA LYS A 86 3.72 -5.42 2.75
C LYS A 86 2.92 -6.08 1.64
N ARG A 87 3.19 -5.74 0.38
CA ARG A 87 2.53 -6.33 -0.80
C ARG A 87 2.81 -7.82 -0.91
N GLU A 88 4.06 -8.25 -0.74
CA GLU A 88 4.44 -9.67 -0.74
C GLU A 88 3.72 -10.45 0.37
N ALA A 89 3.63 -9.90 1.58
CA ALA A 89 2.88 -10.51 2.68
C ALA A 89 1.38 -10.62 2.38
N ALA A 90 0.79 -9.57 1.78
CA ALA A 90 -0.61 -9.58 1.36
C ALA A 90 -0.88 -10.66 0.30
N GLN A 91 -0.01 -10.77 -0.71
CA GLN A 91 -0.10 -11.82 -1.72
C GLN A 91 0.01 -13.22 -1.12
N ALA A 92 0.96 -13.44 -0.20
CA ALA A 92 1.13 -14.73 0.46
C ALA A 92 -0.12 -15.12 1.28
N LEU A 93 -0.74 -14.15 1.96
CA LEU A 93 -1.95 -14.35 2.75
C LEU A 93 -3.17 -14.70 1.87
N VAL A 94 -3.35 -14.04 0.72
CA VAL A 94 -4.44 -14.36 -0.23
C VAL A 94 -4.38 -15.82 -0.69
N LYS A 95 -3.17 -16.38 -0.84
CA LYS A 95 -2.97 -17.77 -1.26
C LYS A 95 -3.31 -18.81 -0.19
N ILE A 96 -3.39 -18.41 1.07
CA ILE A 96 -3.68 -19.34 2.17
C ILE A 96 -5.20 -19.52 2.28
N PRO A 97 -5.71 -20.77 2.36
CA PRO A 97 -7.14 -21.01 2.47
C PRO A 97 -7.77 -20.33 3.70
N ALA A 98 -8.80 -19.51 3.47
CA ALA A 98 -9.52 -18.78 4.51
C ALA A 98 -10.23 -19.74 5.48
N PRO A 99 -9.89 -19.78 6.77
CA PRO A 99 -10.43 -20.78 7.69
C PRO A 99 -11.96 -20.71 7.90
N ASP A 100 -12.57 -19.53 7.73
CA ASP A 100 -14.01 -19.26 7.89
C ASP A 100 -14.46 -18.07 7.02
N LEU A 101 -15.76 -17.71 7.11
CA LEU A 101 -16.36 -16.62 6.34
C LEU A 101 -15.80 -15.24 6.68
N ASP A 102 -15.43 -14.98 7.93
CA ASP A 102 -14.84 -13.69 8.32
C ASP A 102 -13.43 -13.53 7.72
N ALA A 103 -12.63 -14.60 7.73
CA ALA A 103 -11.35 -14.62 7.02
C ALA A 103 -11.53 -14.46 5.50
N LEU A 104 -12.58 -15.04 4.91
CA LEU A 104 -12.88 -14.89 3.49
C LEU A 104 -13.25 -13.43 3.15
N ARG A 105 -14.07 -12.77 3.99
CA ARG A 105 -14.40 -11.34 3.84
C ARG A 105 -13.15 -10.48 3.92
N PHE A 106 -12.30 -10.73 4.92
CA PHE A 106 -11.02 -10.05 5.04
C PHE A 106 -10.16 -10.20 3.77
N LYS A 107 -10.09 -11.41 3.21
CA LYS A 107 -9.35 -11.66 1.95
C LYS A 107 -9.87 -10.79 0.80
N VAL A 108 -11.18 -10.65 0.65
CA VAL A 108 -11.79 -9.79 -0.38
C VAL A 108 -11.41 -8.32 -0.16
N ASP A 109 -11.48 -7.85 1.08
CA ASP A 109 -11.13 -6.46 1.41
C ASP A 109 -9.63 -6.19 1.21
N LEU A 110 -8.78 -7.17 1.51
CA LEU A 110 -7.35 -7.13 1.27
C LEU A 110 -7.03 -7.01 -0.22
N ILE A 111 -7.65 -7.85 -1.07
CA ILE A 111 -7.46 -7.81 -2.53
C ILE A 111 -7.81 -6.44 -3.10
N LYS A 112 -8.91 -5.84 -2.62
CA LYS A 112 -9.34 -4.51 -3.06
C LYS A 112 -8.40 -3.40 -2.60
N SER A 113 -8.07 -3.38 -1.31
CA SER A 113 -7.29 -2.30 -0.69
C SER A 113 -5.82 -2.29 -1.12
N GLU A 114 -5.25 -3.46 -1.40
CA GLU A 114 -3.87 -3.61 -1.89
C GLU A 114 -3.80 -3.76 -3.41
N GLU A 115 -4.93 -3.60 -4.11
CA GLU A 115 -5.06 -3.69 -5.57
C GLU A 115 -4.44 -4.97 -6.18
N LEU A 116 -4.59 -6.11 -5.48
CA LEU A 116 -3.89 -7.36 -5.83
C LEU A 116 -4.39 -8.01 -7.12
N TYR A 117 -5.46 -7.50 -7.73
CA TYR A 117 -5.99 -7.97 -9.01
C TYR A 117 -4.95 -7.92 -10.16
N CYS A 118 -3.89 -7.14 -10.03
CA CYS A 118 -2.78 -7.08 -11.00
C CYS A 118 -1.50 -7.80 -10.56
N TYR A 119 -1.44 -8.37 -9.34
CA TYR A 119 -0.15 -8.66 -8.70
C TYR A 119 -0.02 -10.06 -8.07
N VAL A 120 -1.04 -10.93 -8.12
CA VAL A 120 -0.90 -12.33 -7.60
C VAL A 120 -0.30 -13.27 -8.66
N GLY A 121 0.83 -12.89 -9.26
CA GLY A 121 1.49 -13.69 -10.29
C GLY A 121 0.68 -13.79 -11.58
N THR A 122 0.44 -15.01 -12.07
CA THR A 122 -0.33 -15.28 -13.31
C THR A 122 -1.79 -15.64 -13.05
N GLU A 123 -2.20 -15.74 -11.79
CA GLU A 123 -3.54 -16.18 -11.37
C GLU A 123 -4.38 -14.97 -10.95
N ASP A 124 -5.70 -15.04 -11.14
CA ASP A 124 -6.59 -14.01 -10.64
C ASP A 124 -6.68 -14.16 -9.11
N ALA A 125 -6.47 -13.06 -8.38
CA ALA A 125 -6.62 -13.06 -6.93
C ALA A 125 -8.01 -13.53 -6.47
N PHE A 126 -9.04 -13.34 -7.30
CA PHE A 126 -10.40 -13.80 -7.03
C PHE A 126 -10.58 -15.31 -7.19
N ASP A 127 -9.72 -16.03 -7.92
CA ASP A 127 -9.77 -17.49 -8.01
C ASP A 127 -9.61 -18.13 -6.62
N TYR A 128 -8.76 -17.53 -5.78
CA TYR A 128 -8.57 -17.96 -4.38
C TYR A 128 -9.81 -17.71 -3.51
N VAL A 129 -10.55 -16.63 -3.78
CA VAL A 129 -11.79 -16.31 -3.06
C VAL A 129 -12.87 -17.30 -3.46
N GLU A 130 -13.01 -17.61 -4.75
CA GLU A 130 -13.97 -18.58 -5.25
C GLU A 130 -13.71 -19.98 -4.68
N ALA A 131 -12.45 -20.43 -4.73
CA ALA A 131 -12.06 -21.73 -4.19
C ALA A 131 -12.37 -21.85 -2.69
N ASP A 132 -12.14 -20.79 -1.91
CA ASP A 132 -12.48 -20.77 -0.49
C ASP A 132 -13.98 -20.73 -0.23
N ALA A 133 -14.75 -19.97 -1.02
CA ALA A 133 -16.21 -19.91 -0.91
C ALA A 133 -16.84 -21.28 -1.17
N GLN A 134 -16.40 -21.98 -2.22
CA GLN A 134 -16.85 -23.34 -2.52
C GLN A 134 -16.49 -24.32 -1.40
N ARG A 135 -15.26 -24.25 -0.88
CA ARG A 135 -14.83 -25.12 0.23
C ARG A 135 -15.61 -24.88 1.52
N LEU A 136 -15.95 -23.62 1.81
CA LEU A 136 -16.71 -23.27 3.02
C LEU A 136 -18.19 -23.67 2.91
N SER A 137 -18.82 -23.52 1.73
CA SER A 137 -20.21 -23.96 1.53
C SER A 137 -20.37 -25.48 1.65
N MET A 138 -19.38 -26.26 1.21
CA MET A 138 -19.38 -27.72 1.37
C MET A 138 -19.21 -28.18 2.83
N LYS A 139 -18.55 -27.39 3.68
CA LYS A 139 -18.40 -27.71 5.11
C LYS A 139 -19.68 -27.54 5.91
N GLU A 140 -20.55 -26.62 5.51
CA GLU A 140 -21.83 -26.39 6.18
C GLU A 140 -22.86 -27.48 5.83
N ALA A 141 -22.64 -28.21 4.74
CA ALA A 141 -23.53 -29.29 4.27
C ALA A 141 -23.17 -30.69 4.83
N ALA A 142 -22.07 -30.83 5.58
CA ALA A 142 -21.54 -32.09 6.11
C ALA A 142 -21.63 -32.16 7.64
#